data_AF-Q56YU7-F1
#
_entry.id   AF-Q56YU7-F1
#
_cell.length_a   1.000
_cell.length_b   1.000
_cell.length_c   1.000
_cell.angle_alpha   90.00
_cell.angle_beta   90.00
_cell.angle_gamma   90.00
#
_symmetry.space_group_name_H-M   'P 1'
#
loop_
_entity.id
_entity.type
_entity.pdbx_description
1 polymer ?
#
loop_
_entity_poly.entity_id
_entity_poly.type
_entity_poly.pdbx_seq_one_letter_code
_entity_poly.pdbx_strand_id
1 'polypeptide(L)'
;MAAPDSSINNHQLQYSVNVQGTQNVIDACVDVGVKRLIYTSSPSVVFDGVHGILNGTESMAYPIKHNDSYSATKAEGEELIMKANGRNGLLTCCIRPSSIFGPGDRLLVPSLVAAARAGKSKFIIGDGNNLYDFTYVENVAHAHVCAERALASGGDVSTKAAGQVFAFS
;
A
#
# COMPACT_ATOMS: atom_id res chain seq x y z
N MET A 1 -1.21 4.07 -10.14
CA MET A 1 -0.32 3.60 -9.07
C MET A 1 1.01 4.35 -9.22
N ALA A 2 1.51 4.98 -8.15
CA ALA A 2 2.76 5.76 -8.18
C ALA A 2 4.01 4.93 -7.83
N ALA A 3 3.83 3.67 -7.43
CA ALA A 3 4.91 2.73 -7.21
C ALA A 3 5.35 2.08 -8.54
N PRO A 4 6.63 1.74 -8.71
CA PRO A 4 7.11 1.05 -9.89
C PRO A 4 6.52 -0.36 -9.94
N ASP A 5 6.42 -0.90 -11.15
CA ASP A 5 5.91 -2.25 -11.39
C ASP A 5 6.69 -3.29 -10.56
N SER A 6 5.98 -4.01 -9.69
CA SER A 6 6.57 -5.01 -8.79
C SER A 6 7.11 -6.23 -9.54
N SER A 7 6.66 -6.47 -10.78
CA SER A 7 7.15 -7.55 -11.63
C SER A 7 8.53 -7.25 -12.25
N ILE A 8 8.99 -5.99 -12.20
CA ILE A 8 10.32 -5.60 -12.66
C ILE A 8 11.32 -5.78 -11.52
N ASN A 9 12.25 -6.73 -11.67
CA ASN A 9 13.32 -6.96 -10.70
C ASN A 9 14.41 -5.86 -10.78
N ASN A 10 14.06 -4.64 -10.39
CA ASN A 10 14.96 -3.49 -10.36
C ASN A 10 14.89 -2.81 -8.99
N HIS A 11 15.74 -3.29 -8.08
CA HIS A 11 15.83 -2.76 -6.72
C HIS A 11 16.15 -1.27 -6.69
N GLN A 12 17.05 -0.78 -7.54
CA GLN A 12 17.42 0.64 -7.55
C GLN A 12 16.22 1.53 -7.90
N LEU A 13 15.45 1.14 -8.91
CA LEU A 13 14.22 1.86 -9.28
C LEU A 13 13.20 1.80 -8.13
N GLN A 14 12.95 0.62 -7.58
CA GLN A 14 12.02 0.42 -6.46
C GLN A 14 12.40 1.26 -5.24
N TYR A 15 13.68 1.25 -4.85
CA TYR A 15 14.18 2.04 -3.75
C TYR A 15 14.07 3.55 -4.03
N SER A 16 14.49 4.00 -5.22
CA SER A 16 14.44 5.42 -5.58
C SER A 16 13.02 6.00 -5.55
N VAL A 17 12.01 5.20 -5.92
CA VAL A 17 10.62 5.66 -5.93
C VAL A 17 9.95 5.45 -4.58
N ASN A 18 9.99 4.24 -4.03
CA ASN A 18 9.22 3.88 -2.83
C ASN A 18 9.84 4.44 -1.54
N VAL A 19 11.16 4.56 -1.47
CA VAL A 19 11.86 5.04 -0.27
C VAL A 19 12.26 6.50 -0.44
N GLN A 20 13.16 6.77 -1.40
CA GLN A 20 13.67 8.13 -1.59
C GLN A 20 12.58 9.10 -2.05
N GLY A 21 11.70 8.68 -2.96
CA GLY A 21 10.54 9.47 -3.38
C GLY A 21 9.61 9.79 -2.21
N THR A 22 9.35 8.82 -1.34
CA THR A 22 8.54 9.02 -0.12
C THR A 22 9.20 10.01 0.84
N GLN A 23 10.50 9.88 1.09
CA GLN A 23 11.26 10.81 1.91
C GLN A 23 11.18 12.25 1.37
N ASN A 24 11.36 12.42 0.05
CA ASN A 24 11.28 13.71 -0.60
C ASN A 24 9.89 14.35 -0.44
N VAL A 25 8.81 13.56 -0.55
CA VAL A 25 7.44 14.05 -0.34
C VAL A 25 7.23 14.46 1.11
N ILE A 26 7.70 13.67 2.08
CA ILE A 26 7.62 14.00 3.51
C ILE A 26 8.31 15.33 3.78
N ASP A 27 9.55 15.50 3.33
CA ASP A 27 10.33 16.70 3.60
C ASP A 27 9.69 17.93 2.92
N ALA A 28 9.22 17.79 1.67
CA ALA A 28 8.47 18.85 0.99
C ALA A 28 7.18 19.22 1.74
N CYS A 29 6.42 18.24 2.24
CA CYS A 29 5.24 18.47 3.05
C CYS A 29 5.55 19.26 4.32
N VAL A 30 6.64 18.91 5.02
CA VAL A 30 7.09 19.59 6.24
C VAL A 30 7.52 21.03 5.93
N ASP A 31 8.27 21.24 4.86
CA ASP A 31 8.83 22.54 4.47
C ASP A 31 7.75 23.55 4.07
N VAL A 32 6.72 23.11 3.33
CA VAL A 32 5.63 23.99 2.88
C VAL A 32 4.44 24.00 3.83
N GLY A 33 4.51 23.27 4.95
CA GLY A 33 3.49 23.26 6.00
C GLY A 33 2.20 22.52 5.64
N VAL A 34 2.28 21.48 4.78
CA VAL A 34 1.17 20.55 4.54
C VAL A 34 0.73 19.94 5.88
N LYS A 35 -0.59 19.87 6.09
CA LYS A 35 -1.15 19.41 7.36
C LYS A 35 -1.41 17.92 7.42
N ARG A 36 -1.62 17.27 6.27
CA ARG A 36 -2.07 15.88 6.19
C ARG A 36 -1.41 15.17 5.01
N LEU A 37 -0.85 13.99 5.25
CA LEU A 37 -0.23 13.14 4.23
C LEU A 37 -0.74 11.71 4.39
N ILE A 38 -1.45 11.22 3.36
CA ILE A 38 -2.00 9.87 3.33
C ILE A 38 -1.17 9.04 2.37
N TYR A 39 -0.66 7.91 2.84
CA TYR A 39 0.20 7.03 2.05
C TYR A 39 -0.53 5.76 1.63
N THR A 40 -0.61 5.51 0.32
CA THR A 40 -1.09 4.24 -0.21
C THR A 40 0.02 3.19 -0.12
N SER A 41 -0.10 2.32 0.88
CA SER A 41 0.74 1.15 1.11
C SER A 41 0.13 -0.09 0.43
N SER A 42 0.46 -1.28 0.92
CA SER A 42 0.08 -2.58 0.35
C SER A 42 0.08 -3.65 1.44
N PRO A 43 -0.80 -4.67 1.41
CA PRO A 43 -0.71 -5.82 2.31
C PRO A 43 0.60 -6.59 2.13
N SER A 44 1.29 -6.44 0.99
CA SER A 44 2.60 -7.08 0.76
C SER A 44 3.69 -6.65 1.76
N VAL A 45 3.54 -5.49 2.42
CA VAL A 45 4.51 -5.03 3.43
C VAL A 45 4.55 -5.93 4.66
N VAL A 46 3.48 -6.68 4.93
CA VAL A 46 3.39 -7.65 6.04
C VAL A 46 3.46 -9.12 5.57
N PHE A 47 3.68 -9.36 4.28
CA PHE A 47 3.77 -10.69 3.71
C PHE A 47 5.22 -11.20 3.68
N ASP A 48 5.46 -12.37 4.28
CA ASP A 48 6.80 -12.97 4.38
C ASP A 48 7.14 -13.92 3.23
N GLY A 49 6.18 -14.18 2.32
CA GLY A 49 6.37 -15.09 1.18
C GLY A 49 6.16 -16.56 1.50
N VAL A 50 5.91 -16.91 2.76
CA VAL A 50 5.82 -18.30 3.23
C VAL A 50 4.47 -18.59 3.84
N HIS A 51 3.97 -17.70 4.70
CA HIS A 51 2.70 -17.84 5.40
C HIS A 51 1.64 -16.94 4.77
N GLY A 52 0.49 -17.52 4.43
CA GLY A 52 -0.65 -16.76 3.94
C GLY A 52 -1.16 -15.74 4.97
N ILE A 53 -1.61 -14.59 4.50
CA ILE A 53 -2.29 -13.59 5.34
C ILE A 53 -3.78 -13.96 5.35
N LEU A 54 -4.24 -14.59 6.43
CA LEU A 54 -5.64 -14.96 6.62
C LEU A 54 -6.27 -14.04 7.67
N ASN A 55 -7.34 -13.32 7.29
CA ASN A 55 -8.00 -12.33 8.14
C ASN A 55 -7.00 -11.33 8.76
N GLY A 56 -6.05 -10.87 7.94
CA GLY A 56 -5.01 -9.95 8.38
C GLY A 56 -5.58 -8.62 8.87
N THR A 57 -5.00 -8.08 9.92
CA THR A 57 -5.36 -6.78 10.50
C THR A 57 -4.18 -5.82 10.41
N GLU A 58 -4.44 -4.55 10.71
CA GLU A 58 -3.43 -3.48 10.67
C GLU A 58 -2.35 -3.62 11.72
N SER A 59 -2.60 -4.42 12.75
CA SER A 59 -1.63 -4.74 13.80
C SER A 59 -0.57 -5.76 13.38
N MET A 60 -0.66 -6.34 12.17
CA MET A 60 0.37 -7.25 11.67
C MET A 60 1.71 -6.53 11.53
N ALA A 61 2.75 -7.15 12.09
CA ALA A 61 4.11 -6.64 12.03
C ALA A 61 4.74 -6.85 10.66
N TYR A 62 5.72 -6.01 10.32
CA TYR A 62 6.58 -6.27 9.18
C TYR A 62 7.38 -7.57 9.40
N PRO A 63 7.55 -8.41 8.38
CA PRO A 63 8.33 -9.62 8.49
C PRO A 63 9.82 -9.29 8.61
N ILE A 64 10.58 -10.18 9.27
CA ILE A 64 12.05 -10.06 9.36
C ILE A 64 12.69 -10.11 7.97
N LYS A 65 12.09 -10.90 7.06
CA LYS A 65 12.50 -11.04 5.68
C LYS A 65 11.27 -10.91 4.78
N HIS A 66 11.29 -9.94 3.89
CA HIS A 66 10.25 -9.75 2.89
C HIS A 66 10.36 -10.76 1.74
N ASN A 67 9.21 -11.06 1.13
CA ASN A 67 9.12 -11.91 -0.05
C ASN A 67 9.98 -11.40 -1.23
N ASP A 68 9.96 -10.10 -1.46
CA ASP A 68 10.62 -9.45 -2.59
C ASP A 68 11.08 -8.01 -2.27
N SER A 69 11.89 -7.46 -3.17
CA SER A 69 12.45 -6.10 -3.08
C SER A 69 11.37 -5.01 -3.08
N TYR A 70 10.27 -5.22 -3.81
CA TYR A 70 9.16 -4.28 -3.83
C TYR A 70 8.52 -4.18 -2.44
N SER A 71 8.25 -5.32 -1.81
CA SER A 71 7.62 -5.42 -0.51
C SER A 71 8.51 -4.82 0.58
N ALA A 72 9.82 -5.06 0.52
CA ALA A 72 10.80 -4.44 1.42
C ALA A 72 10.82 -2.91 1.29
N THR A 73 10.96 -2.38 0.07
CA THR A 73 11.03 -0.93 -0.16
C THR A 73 9.70 -0.22 0.14
N LYS A 74 8.56 -0.89 -0.07
CA LYS A 74 7.24 -0.37 0.34
C LYS A 74 7.08 -0.33 1.85
N ALA A 75 7.57 -1.34 2.57
CA ALA A 75 7.56 -1.39 4.03
C ALA A 75 8.42 -0.26 4.61
N GLU A 76 9.63 -0.06 4.08
CA GLU A 76 10.50 1.05 4.48
C GLU A 76 9.84 2.42 4.22
N GLY A 77 9.22 2.61 3.05
CA GLY A 77 8.44 3.82 2.77
C GLY A 77 7.26 4.03 3.72
N GLU A 78 6.54 2.97 4.10
CA GLU A 78 5.47 3.04 5.09
C GLU A 78 6.02 3.46 6.46
N GLU A 79 7.12 2.87 6.92
CA GLU A 79 7.77 3.25 8.16
C GLU A 79 8.19 4.72 8.20
N LEU A 80 8.71 5.26 7.09
CA LEU A 80 9.07 6.68 6.99
C LEU A 80 7.85 7.58 7.21
N ILE A 81 6.70 7.25 6.61
CA ILE A 81 5.46 7.99 6.78
C ILE A 81 4.97 7.93 8.23
N MET A 82 5.05 6.75 8.86
CA MET A 82 4.64 6.58 10.26
C MET A 82 5.55 7.39 11.20
N LYS A 83 6.87 7.38 10.97
CA LYS A 83 7.85 8.18 11.73
C LYS A 83 7.68 9.68 11.49
N ALA A 84 7.13 10.09 10.35
CA ALA A 84 6.91 11.50 10.02
C ALA A 84 5.68 12.11 10.71
N ASN A 85 4.79 11.30 11.30
CA ASN A 85 3.63 11.80 12.01
C ASN A 85 4.03 12.75 13.15
N GLY A 86 3.41 13.92 13.20
CA GLY A 86 3.69 14.99 14.16
C GLY A 86 4.84 15.92 13.79
N ARG A 87 5.67 15.62 12.77
CA ARG A 87 6.76 16.51 12.35
C ARG A 87 6.20 17.84 11.86
N ASN A 88 6.50 18.93 12.56
CA ASN A 88 5.99 20.28 12.25
C ASN A 88 4.46 20.35 12.10
N GLY A 89 3.73 19.52 12.86
CA GLY A 89 2.27 19.43 12.79
C GLY A 89 1.71 18.68 11.57
N LEU A 90 2.55 17.95 10.83
CA LEU A 90 2.12 17.04 9.76
C LEU A 90 1.44 15.82 10.37
N LEU A 91 0.17 15.58 10.05
CA LEU A 91 -0.53 14.34 10.40
C LEU A 91 -0.39 13.34 9.27
N THR A 92 -0.09 12.08 9.59
CA THR A 92 0.04 11.03 8.58
C THR A 92 -0.86 9.84 8.88
N CYS A 93 -1.22 9.08 7.84
CA CYS A 93 -1.73 7.72 7.99
C CYS A 93 -1.42 6.90 6.73
N CYS A 94 -1.44 5.58 6.88
CA CYS A 94 -1.18 4.65 5.79
C CYS A 94 -2.43 3.80 5.51
N ILE A 95 -2.64 3.47 4.24
CA ILE A 95 -3.74 2.61 3.81
C ILE A 95 -3.16 1.44 3.02
N ARG A 96 -3.47 0.21 3.39
CA ARG A 96 -3.05 -1.04 2.74
C ARG A 96 -4.23 -1.67 1.98
N PRO A 97 -4.63 -1.14 0.81
CA PRO A 97 -5.67 -1.77 0.01
C PRO A 97 -5.14 -3.10 -0.57
N SER A 98 -6.02 -4.10 -0.67
CA SER A 98 -5.74 -5.32 -1.44
C SER A 98 -5.67 -5.04 -2.94
N SER A 99 -5.55 -6.08 -3.78
CA SER A 99 -5.34 -5.89 -5.21
C SER A 99 -6.47 -5.09 -5.85
N ILE A 100 -6.12 -3.89 -6.33
CA ILE A 100 -7.09 -2.91 -6.81
C ILE A 100 -7.56 -3.29 -8.21
N PHE A 101 -8.87 -3.31 -8.42
CA PHE A 101 -9.48 -3.53 -9.74
C PHE A 101 -10.59 -2.52 -10.04
N GLY A 102 -10.92 -2.36 -11.32
CA GLY A 102 -12.02 -1.50 -11.77
C GLY A 102 -11.66 -0.64 -12.98
N PRO A 103 -12.48 0.37 -13.32
CA PRO A 103 -12.21 1.29 -14.42
C PRO A 103 -10.82 1.92 -14.32
N GLY A 104 -10.06 1.85 -15.41
CA GLY A 104 -8.69 2.38 -15.47
C GLY A 104 -7.62 1.45 -14.92
N ASP A 105 -7.95 0.23 -14.47
CA ASP A 105 -6.97 -0.80 -14.14
C ASP A 105 -6.10 -1.12 -15.37
N ARG A 106 -4.78 -1.10 -15.15
CA ARG A 106 -3.75 -1.37 -16.16
C ARG A 106 -2.96 -2.64 -15.85
N LEU A 107 -3.20 -3.27 -14.71
CA LEU A 107 -2.37 -4.35 -14.18
C LEU A 107 -3.16 -5.63 -14.05
N LEU A 108 -4.18 -5.70 -13.20
CA LEU A 108 -4.78 -6.96 -12.79
C LEU A 108 -5.67 -7.58 -13.87
N VAL A 109 -6.79 -6.92 -14.21
CA VAL A 109 -7.76 -7.41 -15.18
C VAL A 109 -7.13 -7.55 -16.57
N PRO A 110 -6.32 -6.58 -17.07
CA PRO A 110 -5.65 -6.73 -18.36
C PRO A 110 -4.70 -7.94 -18.40
N SER A 111 -3.92 -8.18 -17.34
CA SER A 111 -2.99 -9.32 -17.29
C SER A 111 -3.74 -10.65 -17.25
N LEU A 112 -4.84 -10.74 -16.50
CA LEU A 112 -5.68 -11.92 -16.45
C LEU A 112 -6.30 -12.23 -17.83
N VAL A 113 -6.84 -11.22 -18.50
CA VAL A 113 -7.42 -11.37 -19.85
C VAL A 113 -6.34 -11.77 -20.87
N ALA A 114 -5.15 -11.18 -20.79
CA ALA A 114 -4.04 -11.53 -21.66
C ALA A 114 -3.59 -12.98 -21.46
N ALA A 115 -3.48 -13.44 -20.20
CA ALA A 115 -3.15 -14.82 -19.88
C ALA A 115 -4.22 -15.80 -20.38
N ALA A 116 -5.50 -15.49 -20.22
CA ALA A 116 -6.61 -16.29 -20.73
C ALA A 116 -6.58 -16.40 -22.26
N ARG A 117 -6.40 -15.27 -22.98
CA ARG A 117 -6.28 -15.25 -24.45
C ARG A 117 -5.08 -16.05 -24.96
N ALA A 118 -3.98 -16.07 -24.19
CA ALA A 118 -2.81 -16.90 -24.49
C ALA A 118 -2.98 -18.38 -24.14
N GLY A 119 -4.17 -18.81 -23.69
CA GLY A 119 -4.46 -20.19 -23.30
C GLY A 119 -3.72 -20.65 -22.04
N LYS A 120 -3.28 -19.69 -21.19
CA LYS A 120 -2.56 -19.98 -19.94
C LYS A 120 -3.50 -20.23 -18.76
N SER A 121 -4.81 -20.00 -18.91
CA SER A 121 -5.82 -20.23 -17.85
C SER A 121 -5.98 -21.71 -17.44
N LYS A 122 -5.42 -22.65 -18.22
CA LYS A 122 -5.39 -24.07 -17.89
C LYS A 122 -4.32 -24.45 -16.85
N PHE A 123 -3.42 -23.53 -16.52
CA PHE A 123 -2.38 -23.77 -15.52
C PHE A 123 -2.81 -23.19 -14.18
N ILE A 124 -2.75 -24.02 -13.15
CA ILE A 124 -3.01 -23.65 -11.76
C ILE A 124 -1.68 -23.70 -11.02
N ILE A 125 -1.33 -22.62 -10.32
CA ILE A 125 -0.16 -22.58 -9.45
C ILE A 125 -0.59 -23.09 -8.07
N GLY A 126 0.09 -24.12 -7.57
CA GLY A 126 -0.28 -24.78 -6.32
C GLY A 126 -1.47 -25.73 -6.49
N ASP A 127 -2.33 -25.80 -5.48
CA ASP A 127 -3.47 -26.72 -5.41
C ASP A 127 -4.80 -26.11 -5.88
N GLY A 128 -4.80 -24.81 -6.23
CA GLY A 128 -5.99 -24.08 -6.66
C GLY A 128 -6.84 -23.50 -5.54
N ASN A 129 -6.45 -23.65 -4.28
CA ASN A 129 -7.16 -23.11 -3.12
C ASN A 129 -6.53 -21.82 -2.57
N ASN A 130 -5.70 -21.15 -3.38
CA ASN A 130 -5.08 -19.88 -2.99
C ASN A 130 -6.17 -18.82 -2.79
N LEU A 131 -6.20 -18.24 -1.58
CA LEU A 131 -7.08 -17.12 -1.28
C LEU A 131 -6.41 -15.81 -1.68
N TYR A 132 -7.21 -14.88 -2.19
CA TYR A 132 -6.73 -13.58 -2.62
C TYR A 132 -7.83 -12.53 -2.51
N ASP A 133 -7.48 -11.37 -1.97
CA ASP A 133 -8.41 -10.26 -1.78
C ASP A 133 -8.30 -9.25 -2.93
N PHE A 134 -9.44 -8.70 -3.31
CA PHE A 134 -9.56 -7.70 -4.35
C PHE A 134 -10.43 -6.55 -3.88
N THR A 135 -9.98 -5.33 -4.13
CA THR A 135 -10.69 -4.13 -3.69
C THR A 135 -11.04 -3.26 -4.88
N TYR A 136 -12.31 -2.89 -5.00
CA TYR A 136 -12.76 -2.04 -6.10
C TYR A 136 -12.16 -0.62 -5.97
N VAL A 137 -11.70 -0.05 -7.09
CA VAL A 137 -10.96 1.23 -7.11
C VAL A 137 -11.71 2.39 -6.47
N GLU A 138 -13.03 2.44 -6.58
CA GLU A 138 -13.84 3.49 -5.94
C GLU A 138 -13.91 3.32 -4.42
N ASN A 139 -13.85 2.08 -3.90
CA ASN A 139 -13.76 1.84 -2.46
C ASN A 139 -12.41 2.33 -1.93
N VAL A 140 -11.33 2.12 -2.69
CA VAL A 140 -10.00 2.66 -2.34
C VAL A 140 -10.01 4.18 -2.34
N ALA A 141 -10.61 4.81 -3.35
CA ALA A 141 -10.75 6.26 -3.41
C ALA A 141 -11.58 6.79 -2.23
N HIS A 142 -12.69 6.14 -1.90
CA HIS A 142 -13.53 6.47 -0.76
C HIS A 142 -12.76 6.36 0.56
N ALA A 143 -11.95 5.32 0.74
CA ALA A 143 -11.12 5.17 1.94
C ALA A 143 -10.11 6.32 2.10
N HIS A 144 -9.49 6.81 1.02
CA HIS A 144 -8.61 7.97 1.07
C HIS A 144 -9.36 9.24 1.47
N VAL A 145 -10.57 9.44 0.95
CA VAL A 145 -11.43 10.57 1.36
C VAL A 145 -11.83 10.46 2.83
N CYS A 146 -12.17 9.27 3.32
CA CYS A 146 -12.48 9.04 4.73
C CYS A 146 -11.27 9.30 5.63
N ALA A 147 -10.09 8.84 5.25
CA ALA A 147 -8.86 9.09 5.97
C ALA A 147 -8.54 10.60 6.06
N GLU A 148 -8.69 11.34 4.96
CA GLU A 148 -8.49 12.79 4.96
C GLU A 148 -9.44 13.49 5.91
N ARG A 149 -10.74 13.16 5.84
CA ARG A 149 -11.77 13.72 6.72
C ARG A 149 -11.52 13.41 8.19
N ALA A 150 -11.09 12.18 8.50
CA ALA A 150 -10.76 11.78 9.86
C ALA A 150 -9.56 12.56 10.40
N LEU A 151 -8.50 12.74 9.60
CA LEU A 151 -7.36 13.57 9.99
C LEU A 151 -7.72 15.07 10.08
N ALA A 152 -8.69 15.54 9.30
CA ALA A 152 -9.12 16.93 9.29
C ALA A 152 -10.10 17.29 10.43
N SER A 153 -10.74 16.30 11.07
CA SER A 153 -11.81 16.53 12.04
C SER A 153 -11.35 17.20 13.35
N GLY A 154 -10.05 17.15 13.64
CA GLY A 154 -9.51 17.49 14.96
C GLY A 154 -10.00 16.53 16.06
N GLY A 155 -9.69 16.86 17.31
CA GLY A 155 -10.14 16.13 18.50
C GLY A 155 -9.76 14.64 18.51
N ASP A 156 -10.65 13.83 19.09
CA ASP A 156 -10.41 12.40 19.32
C ASP A 156 -10.34 11.59 18.02
N VAL A 157 -11.17 11.92 17.01
CA VAL A 157 -11.20 11.19 15.74
C VAL A 157 -9.88 11.37 14.98
N SER A 158 -9.36 12.60 14.92
CA SER A 158 -8.06 12.86 14.31
C SER A 158 -6.93 12.18 15.06
N THR A 159 -6.96 12.17 16.40
CA THR A 159 -5.95 11.48 17.22
C THR A 159 -5.96 9.97 16.97
N LYS A 160 -7.15 9.37 16.79
CA LYS A 160 -7.29 7.95 16.46
C LYS A 160 -6.88 7.59 15.04
N ALA A 161 -6.89 8.54 14.11
CA ALA A 161 -6.50 8.32 12.73
C ALA A 161 -5.00 8.61 12.47
N ALA A 162 -4.45 9.60 13.17
CA ALA A 162 -3.08 10.03 12.98
C ALA A 162 -2.07 8.98 13.45
N GLY A 163 -1.03 8.77 12.64
CA GLY A 163 0.00 7.77 12.88
C GLY A 163 -0.55 6.35 12.94
N GLN A 164 -1.65 6.07 12.22
CA GLN A 164 -2.23 4.74 12.10
C GLN A 164 -2.13 4.17 10.68
N VAL A 165 -2.28 2.85 10.61
CA VAL A 165 -2.41 2.08 9.38
C VAL A 165 -3.85 1.55 9.31
N PHE A 166 -4.42 1.51 8.11
CA PHE A 166 -5.75 0.97 7.80
C PHE A 166 -5.65 -0.08 6.70
N ALA A 167 -6.25 -1.26 6.89
CA ALA A 167 -6.30 -2.34 5.92
C ALA A 167 -7.75 -2.74 5.68
N PHE A 168 -8.09 -3.00 4.42
CA PHE A 168 -9.42 -3.43 4.05
C PHE A 168 -9.36 -4.17 2.72
N SER A 169 -10.32 -5.06 2.52
CA SER A 169 -10.57 -5.78 1.29
C SER A 169 -11.86 -5.31 0.62
#